data_AF-A0A955TAX5-F1
#
_entry.id   AF-A0A955TAX5-F1
#
_cell.length_a   1.000
_cell.length_b   1.000
_cell.length_c   1.000
_cell.angle_alpha   90.00
_cell.angle_beta   90.00
_cell.angle_gamma   90.00
#
_symmetry.space_group_name_H-M   'P 1'
#
loop_
_entity.id
_entity.type
_entity.pdbx_description
1 polymer ?
#
loop_
_entity_poly.entity_id
_entity_poly.type
_entity_poly.pdbx_seq_one_letter_code
_entity_poly.pdbx_strand_id
1 'polypeptide(L)' 'MSSKAPEDPYSHLTTEQPNPESLQLDRLSTVEFLDLMQAEDQRALAALESVREPLAEMIERLAQAFRKGGRLFYVG' A
#
# COMPACT_ATOMS: atom_id res chain seq x y z
N MET A 1 19.80 -31.28 17.68
CA MET A 1 20.13 -29.86 17.44
C MET A 1 19.36 -29.43 16.21
N SER A 2 18.18 -28.82 16.38
CA SER A 2 17.39 -28.35 15.24
C SER A 2 17.90 -26.98 14.83
N SER A 3 18.56 -26.89 13.67
CA SER A 3 19.04 -25.65 13.09
C SER A 3 17.82 -24.80 12.71
N LYS A 4 17.56 -23.73 13.44
CA LYS A 4 16.55 -22.73 13.08
C LYS A 4 16.96 -22.14 11.72
N ALA A 5 16.09 -22.22 10.72
CA ALA A 5 16.31 -21.54 9.45
C ALA A 5 16.58 -20.05 9.72
N PRO A 6 17.45 -19.39 8.92
CA PRO A 6 17.70 -17.96 9.09
C PRO A 6 16.37 -17.20 9.02
N GLU A 7 16.13 -16.33 9.99
CA GLU A 7 14.96 -15.45 9.99
C GLU A 7 15.02 -14.54 8.77
N ASP A 8 13.91 -14.45 8.04
CA ASP A 8 13.79 -13.57 6.87
C ASP A 8 13.97 -12.12 7.31
N PRO A 9 15.01 -11.40 6.83
CA PRO A 9 15.27 -10.03 7.25
C PRO A 9 14.12 -9.07 6.93
N TYR A 10 13.20 -9.44 6.02
CA TYR A 10 12.09 -8.59 5.60
C TYR A 10 10.79 -8.85 6.37
N SER A 11 10.76 -9.84 7.28
CA SER A 11 9.56 -10.24 8.01
C SER A 11 8.98 -9.19 8.97
N HIS A 12 9.59 -8.02 9.08
CA HIS A 12 9.09 -6.89 9.87
C HIS A 12 8.44 -5.80 8.99
N LEU A 13 8.61 -5.87 7.67
CA LEU A 13 8.01 -4.95 6.72
C LEU A 13 6.56 -5.34 6.50
N THR A 14 5.66 -4.37 6.62
CA THR A 14 4.21 -4.59 6.41
C THR A 14 3.92 -5.10 5.00
N THR A 15 4.67 -4.65 3.99
CA THR A 15 4.48 -5.04 2.58
C THR A 15 4.83 -6.50 2.29
N GLU A 16 5.62 -7.13 3.16
CA GLU A 16 6.03 -8.53 3.05
C GLU A 16 5.21 -9.46 3.96
N GLN A 17 4.27 -8.91 4.74
CA GLN A 17 3.38 -9.72 5.56
C GLN A 17 2.29 -10.37 4.70
N PRO A 18 1.94 -11.65 4.94
CA PRO A 18 0.78 -12.26 4.32
C PRO A 18 -0.49 -11.54 4.78
N ASN A 19 -1.40 -11.27 3.85
CA ASN A 19 -2.73 -10.77 4.20
C ASN A 19 -3.58 -11.92 4.79
N PRO A 20 -4.01 -11.86 6.07
CA PRO A 20 -4.81 -12.91 6.71
C PRO A 20 -6.13 -13.22 5.97
N GLU A 21 -6.74 -12.23 5.32
CA GLU A 21 -8.00 -12.39 4.58
C GLU A 21 -7.82 -13.20 3.29
N SER A 22 -6.57 -13.41 2.85
CA SER A 22 -6.21 -14.11 1.62
C SER A 22 -5.56 -15.48 1.83
N LEU A 23 -5.57 -16.03 3.05
CA LEU A 23 -4.87 -17.31 3.35
C LEU A 23 -5.36 -18.51 2.53
N GLN A 24 -6.57 -18.44 1.97
CA GLN A 24 -7.18 -19.49 1.14
C GLN A 24 -7.53 -18.96 -0.26
N LEU A 25 -6.79 -17.97 -0.76
CA LEU A 25 -7.04 -17.30 -2.04
C LEU A 25 -7.20 -18.27 -3.22
N ASP A 26 -6.44 -19.36 -3.21
CA ASP A 26 -6.42 -20.43 -4.22
C ASP A 26 -7.70 -21.29 -4.24
N ARG A 27 -8.54 -21.17 -3.21
CA ARG A 27 -9.78 -21.96 -3.05
C ARG A 27 -11.04 -21.14 -3.29
N LEU A 28 -10.91 -19.83 -3.45
CA LEU A 28 -12.05 -18.95 -3.71
C LEU A 28 -12.62 -19.19 -5.11
N SER A 29 -13.94 -19.08 -5.22
CA SER A 29 -14.57 -18.88 -6.53
C SER A 29 -14.14 -17.54 -7.12
N THR A 30 -14.34 -17.36 -8.43
CA THR A 30 -14.01 -16.09 -9.10
C THR A 30 -14.76 -14.91 -8.48
N VAL A 31 -16.01 -15.09 -8.04
CA VAL A 31 -16.80 -13.99 -7.42
C VAL A 31 -16.21 -13.62 -6.05
N GLU A 32 -15.95 -14.60 -5.19
CA GLU A 32 -15.36 -14.35 -3.86
C GLU A 32 -13.98 -13.72 -3.95
N PHE A 33 -13.18 -14.11 -4.95
CA PHE A 33 -11.90 -13.48 -5.23
C PHE A 33 -12.06 -12.00 -5.60
N LEU A 34 -13.02 -11.66 -6.48
CA LEU A 34 -13.30 -10.28 -6.85
C LEU A 34 -13.79 -9.46 -5.65
N ASP A 35 -14.66 -10.04 -4.80
CA ASP A 35 -15.13 -9.40 -3.57
C ASP A 35 -13.98 -9.10 -2.61
N LEU A 36 -13.05 -10.05 -2.43
CA LEU A 36 -11.84 -9.86 -1.61
C LEU A 36 -10.95 -8.75 -2.17
N MET A 37 -10.68 -8.74 -3.48
CA MET A 37 -9.89 -7.68 -4.11
C MET A 37 -10.53 -6.30 -3.93
N GLN A 38 -11.84 -6.21 -4.17
CA GLN A 38 -12.59 -4.97 -4.00
C GLN A 38 -12.52 -4.46 -2.55
N ALA A 39 -12.57 -5.35 -1.56
CA ALA A 39 -12.43 -4.98 -0.16
C ALA A 39 -11.03 -4.39 0.15
N GLU A 40 -9.96 -4.96 -0.40
CA GLU A 40 -8.61 -4.41 -0.23
C GLU A 40 -8.43 -3.06 -0.94
N ASP A 41 -8.99 -2.90 -2.14
CA ASP A 41 -9.00 -1.60 -2.85
C ASP A 41 -9.72 -0.51 -2.05
N GLN A 42 -10.85 -0.86 -1.42
CA GLN A 42 -11.57 0.06 -0.54
C GLN A 42 -10.73 0.47 0.69
N ARG A 43 -9.94 -0.45 1.26
CA ARG A 43 -9.02 -0.12 2.36
C ARG A 43 -7.94 0.86 1.91
N ALA A 44 -7.40 0.69 0.70
CA ALA A 44 -6.42 1.62 0.14
C ALA A 44 -7.01 3.03 -0.02
N LEU A 45 -8.26 3.13 -0.51
CA LEU A 45 -8.96 4.41 -0.60
C LEU A 45 -9.24 5.02 0.79
N ALA A 46 -9.66 4.21 1.76
CA ALA A 46 -9.91 4.67 3.13
C ALA A 46 -8.63 5.19 3.80
N ALA A 47 -7.46 4.62 3.50
CA ALA A 47 -6.18 5.10 4.01
C ALA A 47 -5.88 6.55 3.60
N LEU A 48 -6.42 7.02 2.47
CA LEU A 48 -6.28 8.41 2.01
C LEU A 48 -6.87 9.42 3.00
N GLU A 49 -7.88 9.04 3.77
CA GLU A 49 -8.48 9.93 4.79
C GLU A 49 -7.44 10.35 5.84
N SER A 50 -6.58 9.40 6.25
CA SER A 50 -5.55 9.65 7.27
C SER A 50 -4.42 10.58 6.81
N VAL A 51 -4.22 10.69 5.49
CA VAL A 51 -3.16 11.52 4.88
C VAL A 51 -3.69 12.76 4.16
N ARG A 52 -4.99 13.05 4.30
CA ARG A 52 -5.66 14.13 3.57
C ARG A 52 -4.99 15.49 3.72
N GLU A 53 -4.70 15.90 4.95
CA GLU A 53 -4.09 17.22 5.24
C GLU A 53 -2.64 17.32 4.73
N PRO A 54 -1.73 16.36 5.03
CA PRO A 54 -0.39 16.36 4.42
C PRO A 54 -0.40 16.32 2.89
N LEU A 55 -1.33 15.56 2.29
CA LEU A 55 -1.49 15.48 0.84
C LEU A 55 -1.91 16.84 0.26
N ALA A 56 -2.86 17.53 0.89
CA ALA A 56 -3.28 18.87 0.47
C ALA A 56 -2.13 19.88 0.56
N GLU A 57 -1.35 19.85 1.65
CA GLU A 57 -0.17 20.72 1.80
C GLU A 57 0.88 20.45 0.70
N MET A 58 1.15 19.18 0.41
CA MET A 58 2.06 18.79 -0.67
C MET A 58 1.56 19.33 -2.02
N ILE A 59 0.28 19.19 -2.32
CA ILE A 59 -0.33 19.68 -3.57
C ILE A 59 -0.14 21.20 -3.69
N GLU A 60 -0.39 21.97 -2.63
CA GLU A 60 -0.19 23.42 -2.64
C GLU A 60 1.27 23.81 -2.87
N ARG A 61 2.21 23.12 -2.22
CA ARG A 61 3.66 23.33 -2.42
C ARG A 61 4.08 23.04 -3.86
N LEU A 62 3.58 21.96 -4.44
CA LEU A 62 3.85 21.59 -5.83
C LEU A 62 3.27 22.62 -6.81
N ALA A 63 2.03 23.08 -6.57
CA ALA A 63 1.41 24.12 -7.37
C ALA A 63 2.22 25.43 -7.32
N GLN A 64 2.73 25.83 -6.15
CA GLN A 64 3.63 26.98 -6.02
C GLN A 64 4.95 26.79 -6.76
N ALA A 65 5.54 25.59 -6.71
CA ALA A 65 6.75 25.27 -7.44
C ALA A 65 6.54 25.37 -8.96
N PHE A 66 5.43 24.82 -9.48
CA PHE A 66 5.09 24.92 -10.90
C PHE A 66 4.88 26.37 -11.36
N ARG A 67 4.21 27.20 -10.56
CA ARG A 67 4.04 28.64 -10.87
C ARG A 67 5.38 29.39 -10.98
N LYS A 68 6.43 28.88 -10.34
CA LYS A 68 7.80 29.44 -10.39
C LYS A 68 8.69 28.77 -11.45
N GLY A 69 8.13 27.94 -12.33
CA GLY A 69 8.88 27.20 -13.34
C GLY A 69 9.61 25.95 -12.81
N GLY A 70 9.27 25.49 -11.61
CA GLY A 70 9.78 24.26 -11.02
C GLY A 70 9.25 22.99 -11.72
N ARG A 71 9.78 21.82 -11.32
CA ARG A 71 9.46 20.51 -11.88
C ARG A 71 9.24 19.50 -10.75
N LEU A 72 8.36 18.53 -10.97
CA LEU A 72 8.14 17.38 -10.10
C LEU A 72 8.83 16.16 -10.73
N PHE A 73 9.61 15.44 -9.94
CA PHE A 73 10.26 14.21 -10.36
C PHE A 73 9.69 13.06 -9.55
N TYR A 74 9.28 11.99 -10.22
CA TYR A 74 8.97 10.71 -9.59
C TYR A 74 10.19 9.81 -9.71
N VAL A 75 10.65 9.25 -8.59
CA VAL A 75 11.80 8.36 -8.52
C VAL A 75 11.40 7.16 -7.65
N GLY A 76 11.65 5.96 -8.15
CA GLY A 76 11.33 4.68 -7.53
C GLY A 76 11.96 3.55 -8.31
#